data_AF-A0A354ISF2-F1
#
_entry.id   AF-A0A354ISF2-F1
#
_cell.length_a   1.000
_cell.length_b   1.000
_cell.length_c   1.000
_cell.angle_alpha   90.00
_cell.angle_beta   90.00
_cell.angle_gamma   90.00
#
_symmetry.space_group_name_H-M   'P 1'
#
loop_
_entity.id
_entity.type
_entity.pdbx_description
1 polymer ?
#
loop_
_entity_poly.entity_id
_entity_poly.type
_entity_poly.pdbx_seq_one_letter_code
_entity_poly.pdbx_strand_id
1 'polypeptide(L)'
;LAVRPPASDGSAALFLSSRGTRVTPRVVQHRLKGHALKAGTPVHVHPHVLRHSFASHLLQSSGDLRAVQELLGHASITSTQVYTALDFQHLAAVYDQAHPRAKAK
;
A
#
# COMPACT_ATOMS: atom_id res chain seq x y z
N LEU A 1 4.70 14.26 -22.89
CA LEU A 1 5.06 14.65 -21.52
C LEU A 1 6.32 15.50 -21.60
N ALA A 2 6.30 16.76 -21.17
CA ALA A 2 7.50 17.60 -21.18
C ALA A 2 8.57 16.99 -20.26
N VAL A 3 9.82 16.92 -20.75
CA VAL A 3 10.95 16.44 -19.95
C VAL A 3 11.20 17.46 -18.84
N ARG A 4 11.03 17.03 -17.59
CA ARG A 4 11.22 17.93 -16.44
C ARG A 4 12.70 18.27 -16.30
N PRO A 5 13.06 19.54 -15.99
CA PRO A 5 14.45 19.91 -15.75
C PRO A 5 15.08 19.07 -14.63
N PRO A 6 16.41 18.85 -14.68
CA PRO A 6 17.13 18.10 -13.67
C PRO A 6 17.03 18.76 -12.30
N ALA A 7 17.25 17.98 -11.24
CA ALA A 7 17.18 18.48 -9.88
C ALA A 7 18.29 19.52 -9.64
N SER A 8 17.94 20.60 -8.94
CA SER A 8 18.89 21.67 -8.61
C SER A 8 19.95 21.25 -7.59
N ASP A 9 19.69 20.17 -6.85
CA ASP A 9 20.63 19.55 -5.90
C ASP A 9 21.55 18.50 -6.54
N GLY A 10 21.52 18.36 -7.88
CA GLY A 10 22.27 17.34 -8.61
C GLY A 10 21.77 15.92 -8.39
N SER A 11 20.65 15.71 -7.67
CA SER A 11 20.11 14.39 -7.42
C SER A 11 19.32 13.84 -8.61
N ALA A 12 19.33 12.51 -8.79
CA ALA A 12 18.48 11.82 -9.76
C ALA A 12 17.04 11.59 -9.23
N ALA A 13 16.49 12.51 -8.45
CA ALA A 13 15.19 12.33 -7.80
C ALA A 13 14.02 12.43 -8.81
N LEU A 14 13.20 11.38 -8.88
CA LEU A 14 11.99 11.36 -9.72
C LEU A 14 10.98 12.44 -9.31
N PHE A 15 10.80 12.67 -8.01
CA PHE A 15 9.90 13.71 -7.48
C PHE A 15 10.71 14.86 -6.87
N LEU A 16 10.41 16.08 -7.31
CA LEU A 16 11.02 17.32 -6.80
C LEU A 16 10.01 18.20 -6.08
N SER A 17 10.51 18.93 -5.09
CA SER A 17 9.79 20.00 -4.41
C SER A 17 9.68 21.23 -5.31
N SER A 18 8.89 22.22 -4.89
CA SER A 18 8.81 23.52 -5.58
C SER A 18 10.15 24.26 -5.66
N ARG A 19 11.15 23.86 -4.87
CA ARG A 19 12.52 24.41 -4.89
C ARG A 19 13.45 23.69 -5.87
N GLY A 20 12.94 22.70 -6.62
CA GLY A 20 13.74 21.92 -7.58
C GLY A 20 14.62 20.83 -6.95
N THR A 21 14.51 20.58 -5.65
CA THR A 21 15.27 19.56 -4.91
C THR A 21 14.42 18.33 -4.57
N ARG A 22 15.04 17.22 -4.15
CA ARG A 22 14.34 15.99 -3.74
C ARG A 22 13.18 16.26 -2.76
N VAL A 23 12.01 15.65 -3.02
CA VAL A 23 10.88 15.68 -2.08
C VAL A 23 11.23 14.92 -0.79
N THR A 24 10.97 15.54 0.36
CA THR A 24 11.11 14.88 1.67
C THR A 24 9.82 14.16 2.07
N PRO A 25 9.88 13.11 2.91
CA PRO A 25 8.69 12.41 3.39
C PRO A 25 7.65 13.33 4.05
N ARG A 26 8.11 14.37 4.76
CA ARG A 26 7.22 15.33 5.42
C ARG A 26 6.40 16.17 4.44
N VAL A 27 6.96 16.50 3.28
CA VAL A 27 6.21 17.18 2.21
C VAL A 27 5.10 16.27 1.68
N VAL A 28 5.37 14.99 1.48
CA VAL A 28 4.36 14.01 1.03
C VAL A 28 3.24 13.89 2.06
N GLN A 29 3.58 13.75 3.35
CA GLN A 29 2.58 13.69 4.44
C GLN A 29 1.69 14.94 4.45
N HIS A 30 2.29 16.13 4.34
CA HIS A 30 1.53 17.39 4.33
C HIS A 30 0.62 17.50 3.10
N ARG A 31 1.09 17.09 1.92
CA ARG A 31 0.29 17.07 0.70
C ARG A 31 -0.89 16.10 0.83
N LEU A 32 -0.65 14.88 1.31
CA LEU A 32 -1.72 13.90 1.54
C LEU A 32 -2.78 14.42 2.51
N LYS A 33 -2.36 15.05 3.60
CA LYS A 33 -3.29 15.71 4.54
C LYS A 33 -4.14 16.77 3.83
N GLY A 34 -3.51 17.64 3.04
CA GLY A 34 -4.21 18.66 2.27
C GLY A 34 -5.21 18.09 1.26
N HIS A 35 -4.87 16.98 0.60
CA HIS A 35 -5.79 16.30 -0.32
C HIS A 35 -6.96 15.65 0.41
N ALA A 36 -6.73 15.01 1.55
CA ALA A 36 -7.80 14.40 2.35
C ALA A 36 -8.82 15.41 2.86
N LEU A 37 -8.36 16.58 3.31
CA LEU A 37 -9.24 17.68 3.72
C LEU A 37 -10.10 18.16 2.55
N LYS A 38 -9.50 18.32 1.36
CA LYS A 38 -10.24 18.73 0.16
C LYS A 38 -11.24 17.68 -0.32
N ALA A 39 -10.92 16.40 -0.11
CA ALA A 39 -11.81 15.28 -0.43
C ALA A 39 -12.91 15.06 0.63
N GLY A 40 -12.97 15.88 1.69
CA GLY A 40 -13.95 15.72 2.76
C GLY A 40 -13.79 14.42 3.55
N THR A 41 -12.59 13.83 3.56
CA THR A 41 -12.36 12.54 4.21
C THR A 41 -12.38 12.72 5.74
N PRO A 42 -13.19 11.95 6.48
CA PRO A 42 -13.29 12.08 7.94
C PRO A 42 -12.07 11.52 8.67
N VAL A 43 -11.21 10.77 7.96
CA VAL A 43 -10.03 10.09 8.50
C VAL A 43 -8.78 10.92 8.26
N HIS A 44 -7.87 10.93 9.23
CA HIS A 44 -6.54 11.52 9.06
C HIS A 44 -5.69 10.67 8.10
N VAL A 45 -5.58 11.09 6.84
CA VAL A 45 -4.81 10.36 5.82
C VAL A 45 -3.33 10.72 5.86
N HIS A 46 -2.50 9.70 5.99
CA HIS A 46 -1.04 9.76 5.88
C HIS A 46 -0.50 8.50 5.16
N PRO A 47 0.79 8.43 4.75
CA PRO A 47 1.31 7.36 3.91
C PRO A 47 1.00 5.94 4.40
N HIS A 48 1.11 5.67 5.70
CA HIS A 48 0.79 4.33 6.25
C HIS A 48 -0.69 3.94 6.09
N VAL A 49 -1.64 4.84 6.38
CA VAL A 49 -3.08 4.55 6.20
C VAL A 49 -3.40 4.31 4.73
N LEU A 50 -2.85 5.14 3.83
CA LEU A 50 -3.04 4.97 2.39
C LEU A 50 -2.49 3.63 1.89
N ARG A 51 -1.30 3.23 2.34
CA ARG A 51 -0.68 1.94 2.02
C ARG A 51 -1.53 0.78 2.55
N HIS A 52 -2.06 0.89 3.77
CA HIS A 52 -2.92 -0.14 4.35
C HIS A 52 -4.22 -0.30 3.55
N SER A 53 -4.91 0.80 3.23
CA SER A 53 -6.12 0.74 2.40
C SER A 53 -5.84 0.10 1.05
N PHE A 54 -4.75 0.49 0.37
CA PHE A 54 -4.35 -0.12 -0.89
C PHE A 54 -4.09 -1.63 -0.76
N ALA A 55 -3.33 -2.05 0.26
CA ALA A 55 -3.04 -3.46 0.52
C ALA A 55 -4.30 -4.28 0.78
N SER A 56 -5.19 -3.78 1.64
CA SER A 56 -6.46 -4.44 1.98
C SER A 56 -7.37 -4.56 0.76
N HIS A 57 -7.52 -3.50 -0.04
CA HIS A 57 -8.32 -3.54 -1.27
C HIS A 57 -7.73 -4.49 -2.32
N LEU A 58 -6.41 -4.52 -2.46
CA LEU A 58 -5.74 -5.43 -3.40
C LEU A 58 -5.88 -6.88 -2.96
N LEU A 59 -5.74 -7.17 -1.66
CA LEU A 59 -5.93 -8.51 -1.12
C LEU A 59 -7.37 -8.99 -1.28
N GLN A 60 -8.35 -8.13 -0.99
CA GLN A 60 -9.77 -8.47 -1.16
C GLN A 60 -10.14 -8.78 -2.62
N SER A 61 -9.49 -8.14 -3.60
CA SER A 61 -9.78 -8.34 -5.02
C SER A 61 -8.98 -9.48 -5.66
N SER A 62 -7.73 -9.71 -5.24
CA SER A 62 -6.86 -10.74 -5.82
C SER A 62 -6.92 -12.08 -5.09
N GLY A 63 -7.21 -12.08 -3.79
CA GLY A 63 -7.07 -13.25 -2.92
C GLY A 63 -5.62 -13.72 -2.69
N ASP A 64 -4.63 -13.11 -3.35
CA ASP A 64 -3.24 -13.55 -3.31
C ASP A 64 -2.41 -12.67 -2.38
N LEU A 65 -2.27 -13.15 -1.13
CA LEU A 65 -1.46 -12.47 -0.12
C LEU A 65 0.01 -12.37 -0.51
N ARG A 66 0.55 -13.37 -1.22
CA ARG A 66 1.97 -13.41 -1.56
C ARG A 66 2.30 -12.36 -2.62
N ALA A 67 1.47 -12.24 -3.65
CA ALA A 67 1.59 -11.19 -4.67
C ALA A 67 1.48 -9.78 -4.06
N VAL A 68 0.55 -9.57 -3.11
CA VAL A 68 0.40 -8.29 -2.41
C VAL A 68 1.66 -7.94 -1.60
N GLN A 69 2.26 -8.92 -0.92
CA GLN A 69 3.50 -8.72 -0.16
C GLN A 69 4.69 -8.36 -1.05
N GLU A 70 4.82 -9.04 -2.20
CA GLU A 70 5.89 -8.76 -3.17
C GLU A 70 5.75 -7.36 -3.76
N LEU A 71 4.53 -6.94 -4.12
CA LEU A 71 4.25 -5.62 -4.65
C LEU A 71 4.54 -4.48 -3.65
N LEU A 72 4.24 -4.71 -2.38
CA LEU A 72 4.47 -3.74 -1.33
C LEU A 72 5.94 -3.72 -0.85
N GLY A 73 6.71 -4.74 -1.20
CA GLY A 73 8.06 -4.99 -0.71
C GLY A 73 8.10 -5.48 0.75
N HIS A 74 9.17 -6.20 1.10
CA HIS A 74 9.38 -6.82 2.43
C HIS A 74 9.38 -5.83 3.61
N ALA A 75 9.53 -4.53 3.36
CA ALA A 75 9.91 -3.55 4.39
C ALA A 75 8.77 -3.03 5.29
N SER A 76 7.50 -3.37 5.04
CA SER A 76 6.44 -3.01 5.97
C SER A 76 5.18 -3.86 5.74
N ILE A 77 5.17 -5.02 6.39
CA ILE A 77 4.00 -5.83 6.78
C ILE A 77 3.61 -5.51 8.25
N THR A 78 4.28 -4.55 8.89
CA THR A 78 4.02 -4.19 10.28
C THR A 78 2.84 -3.22 10.43
N SER A 79 1.64 -3.80 10.33
CA SER A 79 0.51 -3.56 11.23
C SER A 79 -0.11 -4.93 11.52
N THR A 80 0.50 -5.62 12.47
CA THR A 80 0.70 -7.08 12.59
C THR A 80 -0.55 -7.95 12.81
N GLN A 81 -1.78 -7.49 12.58
CA GLN A 81 -2.97 -8.25 13.01
C GLN A 81 -4.20 -8.18 12.11
N VAL A 82 -4.21 -7.36 11.05
CA VAL A 82 -5.40 -7.27 10.17
C VAL A 82 -5.45 -8.41 9.13
N TYR A 83 -4.30 -8.97 8.76
CA TYR A 83 -4.26 -9.99 7.71
C TYR A 83 -4.55 -11.40 8.21
N THR A 84 -4.43 -11.67 9.50
CA THR A 84 -4.66 -13.02 10.05
C THR A 84 -6.11 -13.47 9.88
N ALA A 85 -7.07 -12.54 9.96
CA ALA A 85 -8.48 -12.85 9.77
C ALA A 85 -8.86 -13.16 8.30
N LEU A 86 -8.22 -12.47 7.35
CA LEU A 86 -8.43 -12.69 5.91
C LEU A 86 -7.67 -13.93 5.41
N ASP A 87 -6.51 -14.20 5.99
CA ASP A 87 -5.71 -15.41 5.74
C ASP A 87 -6.50 -16.67 6.12
N PHE A 88 -7.24 -16.69 7.23
CA PHE A 88 -8.07 -17.85 7.59
C PHE A 88 -9.11 -18.22 6.53
N GLN A 89 -9.76 -17.24 5.89
CA GLN A 89 -10.76 -17.54 4.85
C GLN A 89 -10.11 -18.09 3.59
N HIS A 90 -8.94 -17.56 3.20
CA HIS A 90 -8.21 -18.03 2.04
C HIS A 90 -7.53 -19.38 2.30
N LEU A 91 -6.88 -19.56 3.45
CA LEU A 91 -6.34 -20.84 3.91
C LEU A 91 -7.41 -21.91 4.00
N ALA A 92 -8.60 -21.59 4.55
CA ALA A 92 -9.72 -22.52 4.58
C ALA A 92 -10.15 -22.92 3.16
N ALA A 93 -10.27 -21.97 2.23
CA ALA A 93 -10.63 -22.28 0.85
C ALA A 93 -9.57 -23.12 0.11
N VAL A 94 -8.28 -22.80 0.29
CA VAL A 94 -7.17 -23.57 -0.29
C VAL A 94 -7.08 -24.96 0.34
N TYR A 95 -7.25 -25.07 1.66
CA TYR A 95 -7.33 -26.34 2.38
C TYR A 95 -8.51 -27.17 1.86
N ASP A 96 -9.69 -26.58 1.71
CA ASP A 96 -10.89 -27.27 1.21
C ASP A 96 -10.72 -27.77 -0.23
N GLN A 97 -9.99 -27.03 -1.07
CA GLN A 97 -9.72 -27.39 -2.45
C GLN A 97 -8.61 -28.43 -2.59
N ALA A 98 -7.53 -28.30 -1.81
CA ALA A 98 -6.33 -29.12 -1.96
C ALA A 98 -6.36 -30.39 -1.10
N HIS A 99 -7.11 -30.42 0.00
CA HIS A 99 -7.07 -31.54 0.92
C HIS A 99 -8.00 -32.68 0.49
N PRO A 100 -7.50 -33.90 0.23
CA PRO A 100 -8.30 -35.05 -0.24
C PRO A 100 -9.36 -35.56 0.76
N ARG A 101 -9.44 -34.97 1.96
CA ARG A 101 -10.39 -35.30 3.04
C ARG A 101 -11.33 -34.14 3.40
N ALA A 102 -11.19 -32.96 2.80
CA ALA A 102 -12.08 -31.83 3.10
C ALA A 102 -13.53 -32.05 2.64
N LYS A 103 -13.75 -32.94 1.66
CA LYS A 103 -15.10 -33.34 1.21
C LYS A 103 -15.72 -34.49 2.03
N ALA A 104 -15.06 -34.96 3.08
CA ALA A 104 -15.53 -36.11 3.84
C ALA A 104 -16.43 -35.69 5.02
N LYS A 105 -17.73 -35.58 4.69
CA LYS A 105 -18.94 -35.67 5.53
C LYS A 105 -19.39 -34.44 6.32
#